data_AF-A0A0B5DD25-F1
#
_entry.id   AF-A0A0B5DD25-F1
#
_cell.length_a   1.000
_cell.length_b   1.000
_cell.length_c   1.000
_cell.angle_alpha   90.00
_cell.angle_beta   90.00
_cell.angle_gamma   90.00
#
_symmetry.space_group_name_H-M   'P 1'
#
loop_
_entity.id
_entity.type
_entity.pdbx_description
1 polymer ?
#
loop_
_entity_poly.entity_id
_entity_poly.type
_entity_poly.pdbx_seq_one_letter_code
_entity_poly.pdbx_strand_id
1 'polypeptide(L)'
;MSDVVLVHSTGHLPDVWTEVVRAFPADWKPWLPNLGVQSLEQYLDRQELRRVVLVGHGTGALAVARLAREQPQRVTHAVLSVPEAPRLVPRFLRRRQEEALDTPVPTLRTTTGPGQPEQLLAEIRGFLDS
;
A
#
# COMPACT_ATOMS: atom_id res chain seq x y z
N MET A 1 -11.36 -11.50 9.33
CA MET A 1 -10.54 -10.41 9.88
C MET A 1 -9.33 -10.27 8.99
N SER A 2 -9.14 -9.11 8.39
CA SER A 2 -8.13 -8.90 7.34
C SER A 2 -6.92 -8.17 7.90
N ASP A 3 -5.72 -8.74 7.75
CA ASP A 3 -4.47 -8.06 8.09
C ASP A 3 -4.13 -7.05 6.98
N VAL A 4 -4.15 -5.77 7.33
CA VAL A 4 -3.90 -4.66 6.40
C VAL A 4 -2.59 -3.97 6.78
N VAL A 5 -1.60 -4.04 5.91
CA VAL A 5 -0.27 -3.48 6.13
C VAL A 5 -0.17 -2.14 5.41
N LEU A 6 -0.01 -1.07 6.18
CA LEU A 6 0.00 0.32 5.72
C LEU A 6 1.45 0.80 5.57
N VAL A 7 1.89 0.96 4.32
CA VAL A 7 3.28 1.24 3.94
C VAL A 7 3.42 2.72 3.57
N HIS A 8 4.15 3.46 4.40
CA HIS A 8 4.40 4.89 4.21
C HIS A 8 5.43 5.16 3.10
N SER A 9 5.43 6.39 2.59
CA SER A 9 6.48 6.89 1.68
C SER A 9 7.84 6.97 2.40
N THR A 10 8.92 6.87 1.63
CA THR A 10 10.29 7.12 2.09
C THR A 10 10.40 8.53 2.67
N GLY A 11 11.13 8.68 3.77
CA GLY A 11 11.28 9.97 4.47
C GLY A 11 10.12 10.33 5.39
N HIS A 12 9.03 9.56 5.38
CA HIS A 12 7.96 9.65 6.38
C HIS A 12 8.10 8.55 7.42
N LEU A 13 7.42 8.75 8.54
CA LEU A 13 7.26 7.76 9.60
C LEU A 13 5.86 7.11 9.51
N PRO A 14 5.61 5.98 10.19
CA PRO A 14 4.33 5.27 10.09
C PRO A 14 3.12 6.05 10.62
N ASP A 15 3.33 7.05 11.47
CA ASP A 15 2.27 7.89 12.07
C ASP A 15 1.45 8.70 11.05
N VAL A 16 1.92 8.83 9.80
CA VAL A 16 1.10 9.39 8.70
C VAL A 16 -0.23 8.65 8.51
N TRP A 17 -0.29 7.38 8.94
CA TRP A 17 -1.48 6.55 8.86
C TRP A 17 -2.42 6.66 10.08
N THR A 18 -2.10 7.49 11.07
CA THR A 18 -2.84 7.56 12.35
C THR A 18 -4.33 7.79 12.13
N GLU A 19 -4.71 8.77 11.31
CA GLU A 19 -6.12 9.09 11.04
C GLU A 19 -6.82 7.99 10.25
N VAL A 20 -6.09 7.31 9.35
CA VAL A 20 -6.62 6.13 8.65
C VAL A 20 -6.91 5.03 9.65
N VAL A 21 -5.96 4.70 10.53
CA VAL A 21 -6.12 3.66 11.56
C VAL A 21 -7.25 3.99 12.55
N ARG A 22 -7.45 5.26 12.90
CA ARG A 22 -8.60 5.67 13.74
C ARG A 22 -9.95 5.39 13.08
N ALA A 23 -10.00 5.47 11.75
CA ALA A 23 -11.21 5.24 10.96
C ALA A 23 -11.37 3.77 10.51
N PHE A 24 -10.43 2.87 10.85
CA PHE A 24 -10.50 1.47 10.43
C PHE A 24 -11.80 0.78 10.88
N PRO A 25 -12.40 -0.07 10.03
CA PRO A 25 -13.51 -0.89 10.46
C PRO A 25 -13.03 -1.98 11.44
N ALA A 26 -13.93 -2.42 12.33
CA ALA A 26 -13.58 -3.29 13.46
C ALA A 26 -13.04 -4.69 13.05
N ASP A 27 -13.32 -5.13 11.82
CA ASP A 27 -12.91 -6.42 11.27
C ASP A 27 -11.54 -6.38 10.57
N TRP A 28 -10.87 -5.22 10.53
CA TRP A 28 -9.54 -5.05 9.94
C TRP A 28 -8.48 -4.84 11.02
N LYS A 29 -7.32 -5.46 10.82
CA LYS A 29 -6.16 -5.30 11.71
C LYS A 29 -5.09 -4.47 11.01
N PRO A 30 -4.79 -3.25 11.51
CA PRO A 30 -3.75 -2.42 10.92
C PRO A 30 -2.34 -2.87 11.36
N TRP A 31 -1.41 -2.85 10.42
CA TRP A 31 0.02 -3.07 10.67
C TRP A 31 0.85 -1.96 10.05
N LEU A 32 1.79 -1.42 10.83
CA LEU A 32 2.51 -0.18 10.52
C LEU A 32 4.03 -0.42 10.51
N PRO A 33 4.60 -0.96 9.42
CA PRO A 33 6.04 -1.13 9.29
C PRO A 33 6.78 0.21 9.31
N ASN A 34 7.87 0.29 10.06
CA ASN A 34 8.82 1.40 9.97
C ASN A 34 9.94 1.04 8.97
N LEU A 35 9.80 1.52 7.74
CA LEU A 35 10.75 1.22 6.66
C LEU A 35 12.09 1.96 6.78
N GLY A 36 12.23 2.88 7.75
CA GLY A 36 13.51 3.49 8.09
C GLY A 36 14.42 2.59 8.94
N VAL A 37 13.87 1.52 9.53
CA VAL A 37 14.59 0.62 10.45
C VAL A 37 14.80 -0.77 9.83
N GLN A 38 13.85 -1.24 9.02
CA GLN A 38 13.88 -2.58 8.44
C GLN A 38 13.13 -2.63 7.10
N SER A 39 13.36 -3.66 6.30
CA SER A 39 12.61 -3.83 5.04
C SER A 39 11.16 -4.28 5.29
N LEU A 40 10.29 -4.09 4.29
CA LEU A 40 8.91 -4.57 4.36
C LEU A 40 8.85 -6.09 4.54
N GLU A 41 9.68 -6.83 3.81
CA GLU A 41 9.76 -8.29 3.92
C GLU A 41 10.17 -8.74 5.33
N GLN A 42 11.24 -8.15 5.88
CA GLN A 42 11.69 -8.43 7.26
C GLN A 42 10.59 -8.12 8.28
N TYR A 43 9.80 -7.08 8.05
CA TYR A 43 8.64 -6.78 8.90
C TYR A 43 7.58 -7.86 8.83
N LEU A 44 7.18 -8.29 7.63
CA LEU A 44 6.18 -9.34 7.47
C LEU A 44 6.65 -10.66 8.10
N ASP A 45 7.93 -11.00 7.93
CA ASP A 45 8.50 -12.22 8.53
C ASP A 45 8.49 -12.16 10.06
N ARG A 46 8.94 -11.04 10.63
CA ARG A 46 8.99 -10.85 12.08
C ARG A 46 7.61 -10.91 12.73
N GLN A 47 6.58 -10.42 12.03
CA GLN A 47 5.20 -10.46 12.50
C GLN A 47 4.46 -11.74 12.07
N GLU A 48 5.15 -12.69 11.43
CA GLU A 48 4.60 -13.93 10.89
C GLU A 48 3.40 -13.73 9.95
N LEU A 49 3.37 -12.58 9.27
CA LEU A 49 2.27 -12.17 8.41
C LEU A 49 2.29 -12.93 7.08
N ARG A 50 1.13 -13.50 6.74
CA ARG A 50 0.90 -14.27 5.52
C ARG A 50 -0.47 -13.88 4.96
N ARG A 51 -0.58 -13.79 3.64
CA ARG A 51 -1.85 -13.47 2.94
C ARG A 51 -2.48 -12.15 3.41
N VAL A 52 -1.72 -11.07 3.32
CA VAL A 52 -2.12 -9.73 3.77
C VAL A 52 -2.67 -8.87 2.64
N VAL A 53 -3.46 -7.85 3.00
CA VAL A 53 -3.71 -6.69 2.14
C VAL A 53 -2.56 -5.72 2.33
N LEU A 54 -1.86 -5.38 1.24
CA LEU A 54 -0.81 -4.37 1.28
C LEU A 54 -1.34 -3.05 0.74
N VAL A 55 -1.19 -1.97 1.51
CA VAL A 55 -1.57 -0.62 1.12
C VAL A 55 -0.31 0.23 1.14
N GLY A 56 0.10 0.77 0.00
CA GLY A 56 1.30 1.61 -0.09
C GLY A 56 0.96 2.99 -0.61
N HIS A 57 1.55 4.03 -0.01
CA HIS A 57 1.43 5.41 -0.46
C HIS A 57 2.76 5.94 -1.03
N GLY A 58 2.72 6.70 -2.12
CA GLY A 58 3.89 7.30 -2.76
C GLY A 58 4.95 6.26 -3.13
N THR A 59 6.17 6.39 -2.60
CA THR A 59 7.22 5.36 -2.81
C THR A 59 6.94 4.06 -2.06
N GLY A 60 6.12 4.08 -1.02
CA GLY A 60 5.61 2.88 -0.35
C GLY A 60 4.73 2.04 -1.29
N ALA A 61 4.00 2.67 -2.22
CA ALA A 61 3.25 1.95 -3.26
C ALA A 61 4.17 1.14 -4.17
N LEU A 62 5.36 1.67 -4.52
CA LEU A 62 6.35 0.95 -5.30
C LEU A 62 6.93 -0.25 -4.52
N ALA A 63 7.16 -0.09 -3.22
CA ALA A 63 7.63 -1.19 -2.36
C ALA A 63 6.57 -2.31 -2.27
N VAL A 64 5.30 -1.94 -2.12
CA VAL A 64 4.16 -2.88 -2.14
C VAL A 64 4.07 -3.60 -3.48
N ALA A 65 4.09 -2.87 -4.59
CA ALA A 65 3.99 -3.47 -5.93
C ALA A 65 5.14 -4.45 -6.20
N ARG A 66 6.36 -4.07 -5.79
CA ARG A 66 7.54 -4.94 -5.88
C ARG A 66 7.34 -6.23 -5.08
N LEU A 67 6.95 -6.13 -3.81
CA LEU A 67 6.75 -7.30 -2.96
C LEU A 67 5.61 -8.19 -3.48
N ALA A 68 4.51 -7.60 -3.94
CA ALA A 68 3.39 -8.34 -4.52
C ALA A 68 3.78 -9.09 -5.80
N ARG A 69 4.72 -8.55 -6.58
CA ARG A 69 5.29 -9.23 -7.76
C ARG A 69 6.28 -10.33 -7.39
N GLU A 70 7.13 -10.09 -6.40
CA GLU A 70 8.15 -11.05 -5.97
C GLU A 70 7.57 -12.20 -5.12
N GLN A 71 6.51 -11.94 -4.36
CA GLN A 71 5.90 -12.87 -3.40
C GLN A 71 4.36 -12.83 -3.43
N PRO A 72 3.71 -13.07 -4.58
CA PRO A 72 2.25 -12.95 -4.74
C PRO A 72 1.46 -13.84 -3.77
N GLN A 73 2.00 -15.02 -3.41
CA GLN A 73 1.38 -15.93 -2.44
C GLN A 73 1.23 -15.33 -1.03
N ARG A 74 1.96 -14.26 -0.70
CA ARG A 74 1.86 -13.57 0.59
C ARG A 74 0.90 -12.39 0.58
N VAL A 75 0.41 -11.98 -0.59
CA VAL A 75 -0.40 -10.78 -0.77
C VAL A 75 -1.74 -11.17 -1.37
N THR A 76 -2.84 -10.90 -0.67
CA THR A 76 -4.18 -11.15 -1.22
C THR A 76 -4.61 -10.05 -2.16
N HIS A 77 -4.28 -8.80 -1.79
CA HIS A 77 -4.71 -7.59 -2.49
C HIS A 77 -3.63 -6.52 -2.32
N ALA A 78 -3.40 -5.73 -3.37
CA ALA A 78 -2.52 -4.57 -3.33
C ALA A 78 -3.32 -3.29 -3.55
N VAL A 79 -3.10 -2.27 -2.72
CA VAL A 79 -3.67 -0.94 -2.87
C VAL A 79 -2.52 0.04 -3.06
N LEU A 80 -2.43 0.62 -4.25
CA LEU A 80 -1.33 1.47 -4.67
C LEU A 80 -1.84 2.92 -4.74
N SER A 81 -1.63 3.65 -3.65
CA SER A 81 -1.92 5.07 -3.55
C SER A 81 -0.76 5.89 -4.11
N VAL A 82 -0.90 6.37 -5.34
CA VAL A 82 0.13 7.12 -6.04
C VAL A 82 -0.42 8.50 -6.38
N PRO A 83 0.15 9.60 -5.84
CA PRO A 83 -0.26 10.94 -6.22
C PRO A 83 -0.14 11.15 -7.72
N GLU A 84 -0.98 12.01 -8.30
CA GLU A 84 -0.86 12.34 -9.72
C GLU A 84 0.54 12.87 -10.05
N ALA A 85 1.17 12.25 -11.05
CA ALA A 85 2.43 12.72 -11.57
C ALA A 85 2.22 14.11 -12.22
N PRO A 86 3.10 15.10 -11.98
CA PRO A 86 3.03 16.39 -12.66
C PRO A 86 3.01 16.20 -14.19
N ARG A 87 2.25 17.03 -14.91
CA ARG A 87 2.14 16.95 -16.39
C ARG A 87 3.49 17.03 -17.13
N LEU A 88 4.52 17.53 -16.45
CA LEU A 88 5.88 17.69 -16.97
C LEU A 88 6.74 16.42 -16.87
N VAL A 89 6.24 15.32 -16.29
CA VAL A 89 6.99 14.05 -16.23
C VAL A 89 7.13 13.47 -17.64
N PRO A 90 8.37 13.25 -18.12
CA PRO A 90 8.60 12.65 -19.42
C PRO A 90 7.90 11.29 -19.61
N ARG A 91 7.37 11.05 -20.81
CA ARG A 91 6.60 9.84 -21.14
C ARG A 91 7.32 8.53 -20.79
N PHE A 92 8.65 8.48 -20.98
CA PHE A 92 9.43 7.27 -20.69
C PHE A 92 9.51 6.98 -19.18
N LEU A 93 9.56 8.00 -18.32
CA LEU A 93 9.53 7.81 -16.87
C LEU A 93 8.15 7.37 -16.40
N ARG A 94 7.10 7.96 -16.95
CA ARG A 94 5.72 7.57 -16.66
C ARG A 94 5.47 6.10 -17.02
N ARG A 95 5.90 5.66 -18.21
CA ARG A 95 5.77 4.25 -18.62
C ARG A 95 6.49 3.30 -17.66
N ARG A 96 7.73 3.64 -17.27
CA ARG A 96 8.50 2.85 -16.32
C ARG A 96 7.82 2.76 -14.95
N GLN A 97 7.16 3.83 -14.51
CA GLN A 97 6.38 3.82 -13.27
C GLN A 97 5.14 2.92 -13.39
N GLU A 98 4.41 3.01 -14.50
CA GLU A 98 3.24 2.17 -14.77
C GLU A 98 3.59 0.67 -14.76
N GLU A 99 4.73 0.31 -15.38
CA GLU A 99 5.32 -1.04 -15.36
C GLU A 99 5.77 -1.45 -13.95
N ALA A 100 6.35 -0.54 -13.17
CA ALA A 100 6.79 -0.84 -11.81
C ALA A 100 5.62 -1.15 -10.86
N LEU A 101 4.46 -0.53 -11.09
CA LEU A 101 3.22 -0.72 -10.34
C LEU A 101 2.39 -1.91 -10.84
N ASP A 102 2.82 -2.59 -11.90
CA ASP A 102 2.14 -3.78 -12.39
C ASP A 102 2.42 -4.97 -11.47
N THR A 103 1.34 -5.66 -11.06
CA THR A 103 1.43 -6.77 -10.11
C THR A 103 0.49 -7.90 -10.52
N PRO A 104 0.84 -9.16 -10.22
CA PRO A 104 0.02 -10.32 -10.58
C PRO A 104 -1.14 -10.57 -9.60
N VAL A 105 -1.31 -9.72 -8.56
CA VAL A 105 -2.39 -9.86 -7.57
C VAL A 105 -3.50 -8.84 -7.84
N PRO A 106 -4.73 -9.07 -7.35
CA PRO A 106 -5.78 -8.06 -7.39
C PRO A 106 -5.25 -6.72 -6.88
N THR A 107 -5.35 -5.68 -7.70
CA THR A 107 -4.75 -4.37 -7.42
C THR A 107 -5.72 -3.22 -7.62
N LEU A 108 -5.88 -2.40 -6.57
CA LEU A 108 -6.52 -1.09 -6.65
C LEU A 108 -5.45 -0.01 -6.83
N ARG A 109 -5.58 0.82 -7.87
CA ARG A 109 -4.76 2.02 -8.05
C ARG A 109 -5.60 3.25 -7.73
N THR A 110 -5.11 4.09 -6.84
CA THR A 110 -5.82 5.29 -6.38
C THR A 110 -4.86 6.47 -6.21
N THR A 111 -5.40 7.69 -6.27
CA THR A 111 -4.69 8.93 -5.91
C THR A 111 -4.97 9.34 -4.46
N THR A 112 -5.95 8.71 -3.81
CA THR A 112 -6.38 8.95 -2.44
C THR A 112 -5.30 8.48 -1.47
N GLY A 113 -4.81 9.38 -0.61
CA GLY A 113 -3.69 9.13 0.30
C GLY A 113 -4.07 9.10 1.78
N PRO A 114 -3.09 8.97 2.69
CA PRO A 114 -3.33 8.97 4.14
C PRO A 114 -4.00 10.26 4.66
N GLY A 115 -3.88 11.38 3.93
CA GLY A 115 -4.57 12.63 4.26
C GLY A 115 -6.08 12.63 3.96
N GLN A 116 -6.62 11.56 3.40
CA GLN A 116 -8.04 11.40 3.04
C GLN A 116 -8.57 10.05 3.57
N PRO A 117 -8.61 9.86 4.90
CA PRO A 117 -8.80 8.55 5.52
C PRO A 117 -10.14 7.89 5.17
N GLU A 118 -11.25 8.62 5.27
CA GLU A 118 -12.60 8.08 5.00
C GLU A 118 -12.75 7.62 3.55
N GLN A 119 -12.29 8.46 2.61
CA GLN A 119 -12.34 8.14 1.19
C GLN A 119 -11.46 6.92 0.87
N LEU A 120 -10.25 6.87 1.42
CA LEU A 120 -9.34 5.75 1.18
C LEU A 120 -9.95 4.44 1.67
N LEU A 121 -10.51 4.43 2.88
CA LEU A 121 -11.11 3.22 3.45
C LEU A 121 -12.36 2.78 2.68
N ALA A 122 -13.18 3.72 2.19
CA ALA A 122 -14.33 3.40 1.36
C ALA A 122 -13.91 2.72 0.05
N GLU A 123 -12.87 3.24 -0.61
CA GLU A 123 -12.32 2.64 -1.83
C GLU A 123 -11.74 1.25 -1.58
N ILE A 124 -10.93 1.08 -0.52
CA ILE A 124 -10.36 -0.22 -0.16
C ILE A 124 -11.49 -1.22 0.13
N ARG A 125 -12.52 -0.81 0.87
CA ARG A 125 -13.62 -1.70 1.22
C ARG A 125 -14.41 -2.14 -0.02
N GLY A 126 -14.79 -1.19 -0.87
CA GLY A 126 -15.49 -1.52 -2.12
C GLY A 126 -14.68 -2.45 -3.03
N PHE A 127 -13.36 -2.34 -3.00
CA PHE A 127 -12.46 -3.23 -3.73
C PHE A 127 -12.30 -4.62 -3.10
N LEU A 128 -12.30 -4.74 -1.78
CA LEU A 128 -12.19 -6.05 -1.11
C LEU A 128 -13.52 -6.84 -1.15
N ASP A 129 -14.64 -6.16 -1.32
CA ASP A 129 -15.98 -6.76 -1.40
C ASP A 129 -16.37 -7.17 -2.85
N SER A 130 -15.58 -6.80 -3.87
CA SER A 130 -15.84 -7.09 -5.29
C SER A 130 -15.22 -8.41 -5.77
#